data_AF-A0A8W8NMR7-F1
#
_entry.id   AF-A0A8W8NMR7-F1
#
_cell.length_a   1.000
_cell.length_b   1.000
_cell.length_c   1.000
_cell.angle_alpha   90.00
_cell.angle_beta   90.00
_cell.angle_gamma   90.00
#
_symmetry.space_group_name_H-M   'P 1'
#
loop_
_entity.id
_entity.type
_entity.pdbx_description
1 polymer ?
#
loop_
_entity_poly.entity_id
_entity_poly.type
_entity_poly.pdbx_seq_one_letter_code
_entity_poly.pdbx_strand_id
1 'polypeptide(L)'
;MLIKVSRPEAQKIFDKYCHNFVMRLKKEDAIKMFTSDFKLSEKQAELMFDIYDIDKNGQLSQWEFKQFYTNLGEFAPELFEAFEKLKSGSNEEGEFEKAWDVLKTVKNASGEVTKDADLESLIKAAVGEEKKMDFGKFMNLFSRIKQSRS
;
A
#
# COMPACT_ATOMS: atom_id res chain seq x y z
N MET A 1 -18.01 0.19 -13.70
CA MET A 1 -16.94 -0.38 -14.54
C MET A 1 -15.63 -0.37 -13.74
N LEU A 2 -15.26 -1.49 -13.12
CA LEU A 2 -14.01 -1.63 -12.36
C LEU A 2 -12.81 -1.44 -13.30
N ILE A 3 -11.82 -0.66 -12.91
CA ILE A 3 -10.54 -0.59 -13.63
C ILE A 3 -9.97 -2.00 -13.47
N LYS A 4 -10.09 -2.82 -14.52
CA LYS A 4 -9.28 -4.02 -14.67
C LYS A 4 -7.86 -3.52 -14.92
N VAL A 5 -7.13 -3.22 -13.84
CA VAL A 5 -5.67 -3.34 -13.89
C VAL A 5 -5.43 -4.76 -14.38
N SER A 6 -4.72 -4.87 -15.49
CA SER A 6 -4.80 -6.04 -16.35
C SER A 6 -4.31 -7.27 -15.57
N ARG A 7 -5.26 -8.17 -15.27
CA ARG A 7 -5.02 -9.48 -14.63
C ARG A 7 -3.77 -10.19 -15.19
N PRO A 8 -3.43 -10.06 -16.49
CA PRO A 8 -2.17 -10.54 -17.06
C PRO A 8 -0.87 -10.09 -16.37
N GLU A 9 -0.65 -8.82 -16.04
CA GLU A 9 0.65 -8.36 -15.51
C GLU A 9 0.88 -8.87 -14.10
N ALA A 10 -0.14 -8.76 -13.24
CA ALA A 10 -0.14 -9.36 -11.92
C ALA A 10 0.15 -10.87 -12.02
N GLN A 11 -0.53 -11.56 -12.94
CA GLN A 11 -0.32 -13.00 -13.11
C GLN A 11 1.10 -13.34 -13.55
N LYS A 12 1.66 -12.59 -14.51
CA LYS A 12 3.04 -12.79 -15.00
C LYS A 12 4.07 -12.62 -13.88
N ILE A 13 3.90 -11.60 -13.03
CA ILE A 13 4.78 -11.39 -11.87
C ILE A 13 4.64 -12.56 -10.90
N PHE A 14 3.41 -12.97 -10.57
CA PHE A 14 3.19 -14.10 -9.67
C PHE A 14 3.83 -15.40 -10.19
N ASP A 15 3.60 -15.74 -11.46
CA ASP A 15 4.10 -16.96 -12.09
C ASP A 15 5.63 -17.00 -12.19
N LYS A 16 6.28 -15.82 -12.30
CA LYS A 16 7.74 -15.71 -12.31
C LYS A 16 8.40 -16.23 -11.03
N TYR A 17 7.73 -16.12 -9.88
CA TYR A 17 8.27 -16.54 -8.58
C TYR A 17 7.58 -17.78 -8.02
N CYS A 18 6.43 -18.17 -8.55
CA CYS A 18 5.68 -19.32 -8.08
C CYS A 18 6.10 -20.58 -8.83
N HIS A 19 7.04 -21.34 -8.26
CA HIS A 19 7.58 -22.57 -8.88
C HIS A 19 7.03 -23.86 -8.27
N ASN A 20 5.82 -23.86 -7.69
CA ASN A 20 5.24 -25.04 -7.05
C ASN A 20 3.85 -25.40 -7.57
N PHE A 21 3.49 -26.68 -7.41
CA PHE A 21 2.20 -27.23 -7.83
C PHE A 21 1.00 -26.68 -7.06
N VAL A 22 1.25 -26.06 -5.89
CA VAL A 22 0.20 -25.53 -5.01
C VAL A 22 -0.15 -24.07 -5.36
N MET A 23 0.60 -23.46 -6.28
CA MET A 23 0.43 -22.07 -6.70
C MET A 23 0.46 -21.08 -5.53
N ARG A 24 1.43 -21.25 -4.62
CA ARG A 24 1.65 -20.34 -3.47
C ARG A 24 3.07 -19.79 -3.47
N LEU A 25 3.21 -18.51 -3.17
CA LEU A 25 4.52 -17.87 -2.98
C LEU A 25 4.95 -18.05 -1.53
N LYS A 26 6.03 -18.80 -1.30
CA LYS A 26 6.65 -18.88 0.03
C LYS A 26 7.19 -17.51 0.43
N LYS A 27 7.32 -17.27 1.73
CA LYS A 27 7.84 -15.99 2.26
C LYS A 27 9.12 -15.55 1.55
N GLU A 28 10.12 -16.44 1.41
CA GLU A 28 11.40 -16.09 0.80
C GLU A 28 11.25 -15.62 -0.66
N ASP A 29 10.38 -16.25 -1.44
CA ASP A 29 10.15 -15.89 -2.84
C ASP A 29 9.27 -14.64 -2.96
N ALA A 30 8.34 -14.42 -2.02
CA ALA A 30 7.58 -13.18 -1.93
C ALA A 30 8.49 -11.99 -1.57
N ILE A 31 9.43 -12.15 -0.63
CA ILE A 31 10.42 -11.12 -0.30
C ILE A 31 11.27 -10.79 -1.53
N LYS A 32 11.77 -11.80 -2.26
CA LYS A 32 12.52 -11.58 -3.51
C LYS A 32 11.68 -10.84 -4.56
N MET A 33 10.40 -11.18 -4.70
CA MET A 33 9.48 -10.50 -5.62
C MET A 33 9.29 -9.03 -5.24
N PHE A 34 8.99 -8.74 -3.97
CA PHE A 34 8.79 -7.36 -3.48
C PHE A 34 10.05 -6.49 -3.64
N THR A 35 11.22 -7.04 -3.32
CA THR A 35 12.49 -6.33 -3.46
C THR A 35 12.89 -6.12 -4.93
N SER A 36 12.70 -7.14 -5.78
CA SER A 36 13.14 -7.11 -7.18
C SER A 36 12.21 -6.30 -8.10
N ASP A 37 10.91 -6.59 -8.04
CA ASP A 37 9.95 -6.06 -9.01
C ASP A 37 9.21 -4.82 -8.48
N PHE A 38 9.09 -4.67 -7.15
CA PHE A 38 8.46 -3.51 -6.51
C PHE A 38 9.44 -2.59 -5.81
N LYS A 39 10.76 -2.86 -5.89
CA LYS A 39 11.84 -1.99 -5.38
C LYS A 39 11.73 -1.65 -3.89
N LEU A 40 11.14 -2.54 -3.10
CA LEU A 40 11.08 -2.39 -1.66
C LEU A 40 12.42 -2.80 -1.02
N SER A 41 12.76 -2.19 0.11
CA SER A 41 13.81 -2.74 0.99
C SER A 41 13.33 -4.05 1.63
N GLU A 42 14.23 -4.87 2.14
CA GLU A 42 13.89 -6.14 2.78
C GLU A 42 12.89 -5.98 3.92
N LYS A 43 13.09 -4.99 4.80
CA LYS A 43 12.16 -4.67 5.90
C LYS A 43 10.78 -4.24 5.40
N GLN A 44 10.72 -3.48 4.31
CA GLN A 44 9.45 -3.07 3.70
C GLN A 44 8.74 -4.26 3.04
N ALA A 45 9.50 -5.16 2.40
CA ALA A 45 9.00 -6.40 1.83
C ALA A 45 8.44 -7.35 2.91
N GLU A 46 9.12 -7.46 4.05
CA GLU A 46 8.63 -8.24 5.20
C GLU A 46 7.31 -7.70 5.72
N LEU A 47 7.22 -6.38 5.91
CA LEU A 47 5.98 -5.75 6.35
C LEU A 47 4.84 -5.95 5.34
N MET A 48 5.12 -5.83 4.03
CA MET A 48 4.12 -6.10 2.99
C MET A 48 3.67 -7.56 2.98
N PHE A 49 4.61 -8.49 3.14
CA PHE A 49 4.28 -9.91 3.28
C PHE A 49 3.36 -10.13 4.48
N ASP A 50 3.73 -9.64 5.65
CA ASP A 50 2.97 -9.87 6.88
C ASP A 50 1.58 -9.21 6.84
N ILE A 51 1.40 -8.12 6.08
CA ILE A 51 0.09 -7.48 5.86
C ILE A 51 -0.81 -8.32 4.95
N TYR A 52 -0.25 -8.84 3.84
CA TYR A 52 -1.02 -9.50 2.80
C TYR A 52 -1.11 -11.03 2.94
N ASP A 53 -0.31 -11.65 3.82
CA ASP A 53 -0.54 -13.00 4.34
C ASP A 53 -1.73 -12.94 5.32
N ILE A 54 -2.95 -12.95 4.77
CA ILE A 54 -4.20 -12.67 5.47
C ILE A 54 -4.58 -13.86 6.34
N ASP A 55 -4.43 -15.08 5.80
CA ASP A 55 -4.73 -16.31 6.53
C ASP A 55 -3.58 -16.77 7.45
N LYS A 56 -2.45 -16.06 7.44
CA LYS A 56 -1.27 -16.29 8.30
C LYS A 56 -0.64 -17.68 8.10
N ASN A 57 -0.69 -18.20 6.89
CA ASN A 57 -0.14 -19.51 6.58
C ASN A 57 1.37 -19.48 6.26
N GLY A 58 1.99 -18.29 6.21
CA GLY A 58 3.40 -18.12 5.86
C GLY A 58 3.68 -18.20 4.36
N GLN A 59 2.65 -18.09 3.51
CA GLN A 59 2.73 -18.07 2.05
C GLN A 59 1.62 -17.18 1.47
N LEU A 60 1.93 -16.45 0.39
CA LEU A 60 0.92 -15.71 -0.35
C LEU A 60 0.25 -16.61 -1.39
N SER A 61 -1.06 -16.73 -1.28
CA SER A 61 -1.91 -17.22 -2.35
C SER A 61 -1.97 -16.22 -3.51
N GLN A 62 -2.40 -16.71 -4.68
CA GLN A 62 -2.66 -15.85 -5.84
C GLN A 62 -3.70 -14.75 -5.54
N TRP A 63 -4.67 -15.03 -4.65
CA TRP A 63 -5.68 -14.05 -4.26
C TRP A 63 -5.08 -12.95 -3.39
N GLU A 64 -4.27 -13.29 -2.39
CA GLU A 64 -3.56 -12.33 -1.53
C GLU A 64 -2.63 -11.43 -2.32
N PHE A 65 -1.84 -12.01 -3.23
CA PHE A 65 -1.00 -11.23 -4.13
C PHE A 65 -1.82 -10.28 -5.01
N LYS A 66 -2.97 -10.72 -5.53
CA LYS A 66 -3.87 -9.85 -6.30
C LYS A 66 -4.42 -8.69 -5.47
N GLN A 67 -4.70 -8.90 -4.18
CA GLN A 67 -5.09 -7.80 -3.28
C GLN A 67 -3.96 -6.77 -3.15
N PHE A 68 -2.73 -7.22 -2.91
CA PHE A 68 -1.55 -6.34 -2.88
C PHE A 68 -1.42 -5.53 -4.18
N TYR A 69 -1.46 -6.22 -5.31
CA TYR A 69 -1.23 -5.60 -6.61
C TYR A 69 -2.33 -4.60 -6.97
N THR A 70 -3.57 -4.88 -6.61
CA THR A 70 -4.72 -4.00 -6.89
C THR A 70 -4.71 -2.76 -5.99
N ASN A 71 -4.33 -2.92 -4.72
CA ASN A 71 -4.37 -1.82 -3.76
C ASN A 71 -3.17 -0.89 -3.85
N LEU A 72 -1.99 -1.46 -4.08
CA LEU A 72 -0.72 -0.74 -4.07
C LEU A 72 0.04 -0.99 -5.35
N GLY A 73 0.37 -2.26 -5.65
CA GLY A 73 1.15 -2.63 -6.83
C GLY A 73 2.38 -1.74 -7.00
N GLU A 74 2.46 -1.04 -8.12
CA GLU A 74 3.56 -0.11 -8.45
C GLU A 74 3.68 1.09 -7.51
N PHE A 75 2.63 1.45 -6.78
CA PHE A 75 2.63 2.56 -5.82
C PHE A 75 3.21 2.17 -4.44
N ALA A 76 3.63 0.91 -4.24
CA ALA A 76 4.16 0.46 -2.95
C ALA A 76 5.41 1.24 -2.48
N PRO A 77 6.40 1.59 -3.33
CA PRO A 77 7.50 2.47 -2.93
C PRO A 77 7.03 3.85 -2.46
N GLU A 78 6.12 4.46 -3.21
CA GLU A 78 5.58 5.79 -2.90
C GLU A 78 4.83 5.79 -1.56
N LEU A 79 4.10 4.72 -1.23
CA LEU A 79 3.47 4.54 0.09
C LEU A 79 4.51 4.67 1.21
N PHE A 80 5.65 3.98 1.09
CA PHE A 80 6.69 4.01 2.10
C PHE A 80 7.40 5.36 2.17
N GLU A 81 7.70 5.97 1.03
CA GLU A 81 8.28 7.32 0.98
C GLU A 81 7.35 8.34 1.65
N ALA A 82 6.04 8.26 1.38
CA ALA A 82 5.04 9.12 1.99
C ALA A 82 4.93 8.88 3.50
N PHE A 83 4.99 7.62 3.95
CA PHE A 83 4.92 7.29 5.37
C PHE A 83 6.18 7.71 6.14
N GLU A 84 7.37 7.59 5.55
CA GLU A 84 8.60 8.12 6.15
C GLU A 84 8.56 9.66 6.26
N LYS A 85 8.01 10.36 5.26
CA LYS A 85 7.77 11.81 5.37
C LYS A 85 6.85 12.15 6.54
N LEU A 86 5.75 11.40 6.72
CA LEU A 86 4.84 11.58 7.85
C LEU A 86 5.57 11.41 9.19
N LYS A 87 6.43 10.40 9.32
CA LYS A 87 7.25 10.16 10.52
C LYS A 87 8.32 11.22 10.77
N SER A 88 8.81 11.85 9.72
CA SER A 88 9.81 12.92 9.82
C SER A 88 9.24 14.28 10.22
N GLY A 89 7.91 14.43 10.28
CA GLY A 89 7.24 15.65 10.75
C GLY A 89 7.57 15.99 12.19
N SER A 90 7.36 17.26 12.58
CA SER A 90 7.74 17.75 13.91
C SER A 90 6.94 17.06 15.01
N ASN A 91 7.56 16.74 16.16
CA ASN A 91 6.81 16.22 17.31
C ASN A 91 5.81 17.22 17.89
N GLU A 92 5.92 18.50 17.54
CA GLU A 92 5.00 19.57 17.94
C GLU A 92 3.73 19.59 17.07
N GLU A 93 3.76 19.00 15.87
CA GLU A 93 2.61 18.87 14.99
C GLU A 93 1.71 17.72 15.43
N GLY A 94 0.39 17.93 15.37
CA GLY A 94 -0.57 16.86 15.54
C GLY A 94 -0.53 15.86 14.39
N GLU A 95 -1.06 14.66 14.64
CA GLU A 95 -1.08 13.57 13.65
C GLU A 95 -1.95 13.90 12.43
N PHE A 96 -2.94 14.79 12.58
CA PHE A 96 -3.73 15.30 11.47
C PHE A 96 -2.87 16.15 10.53
N GLU A 97 -2.14 17.11 11.09
CA GLU A 97 -1.32 18.07 10.34
C GLU A 97 -0.23 17.35 9.55
N LYS A 98 0.48 16.40 10.18
CA LYS A 98 1.49 15.56 9.51
C LYS A 98 0.90 14.77 8.33
N ALA A 99 -0.27 14.16 8.55
CA ALA A 99 -0.95 13.40 7.51
C ALA A 99 -1.45 14.29 6.38
N TRP A 100 -1.96 15.48 6.72
CA TRP A 100 -2.44 16.47 5.75
C TRP A 100 -1.32 16.92 4.82
N ASP A 101 -0.18 17.31 5.36
CA ASP A 101 0.96 17.84 4.59
C ASP A 101 1.52 16.81 3.60
N VAL A 102 1.48 15.54 3.96
CA VAL A 102 1.88 14.45 3.06
C VAL A 102 0.78 14.15 2.04
N LEU A 103 -0.43 13.82 2.50
CA LEU A 103 -1.47 13.23 1.65
C LEU A 103 -2.10 14.23 0.67
N LYS A 104 -2.06 15.54 0.95
CA LYS A 104 -2.56 16.58 0.02
C LYS A 104 -1.80 16.65 -1.29
N THR A 105 -0.56 16.13 -1.31
CA THR A 105 0.30 16.11 -2.50
C THR A 105 0.21 14.80 -3.27
N VAL A 106 -0.41 13.77 -2.69
CA VAL A 106 -0.52 12.43 -3.29
C VAL A 106 -1.55 12.47 -4.41
N LYS A 107 -1.11 12.07 -5.59
CA LYS A 107 -1.95 11.95 -6.78
C LYS A 107 -2.55 10.55 -6.90
N ASN A 108 -3.79 10.46 -7.35
CA ASN A 108 -4.42 9.21 -7.74
C ASN A 108 -3.79 8.62 -9.03
N ALA A 109 -4.26 7.45 -9.47
CA ALA A 109 -3.76 6.80 -10.70
C ALA A 109 -3.99 7.64 -11.98
N SER A 110 -4.89 8.62 -11.94
CA SER A 110 -5.16 9.57 -13.04
C SER A 110 -4.30 10.84 -12.97
N GLY A 111 -3.47 10.99 -11.94
CA GLY A 111 -2.59 12.15 -11.75
C GLY A 111 -3.23 13.34 -11.03
N GLU A 112 -4.42 13.16 -10.45
CA GLU A 112 -5.18 14.20 -9.75
C GLU A 112 -5.07 14.07 -8.24
N VAL A 113 -5.13 15.19 -7.53
CA VAL A 113 -5.15 15.22 -6.05
C VAL A 113 -6.57 15.10 -5.52
N THR A 114 -6.73 14.56 -4.31
CA THR A 114 -8.02 14.52 -3.63
C THR A 114 -8.43 15.93 -3.23
N LYS A 115 -9.72 16.28 -3.37
CA LYS A 115 -10.24 17.59 -2.94
C LYS A 115 -10.04 17.78 -1.44
N ASP A 116 -9.64 18.98 -1.04
CA ASP A 116 -9.31 19.33 0.34
C ASP A 116 -10.38 18.89 1.36
N ALA A 117 -11.66 19.18 1.10
CA ALA A 117 -12.76 18.83 2.01
C ALA A 117 -12.94 17.30 2.18
N ASP A 118 -12.76 16.54 1.09
CA ASP A 118 -12.86 15.08 1.12
C ASP A 118 -11.64 14.48 1.85
N LEU A 119 -10.45 14.99 1.56
CA LEU A 119 -9.21 14.56 2.19
C LEU A 119 -9.21 14.85 3.70
N GLU A 120 -9.67 16.03 4.11
CA GLU A 120 -9.77 16.43 5.51
C GLU A 120 -10.67 15.47 6.28
N SER A 121 -11.83 15.14 5.70
CA SER A 121 -12.78 14.19 6.28
C SER A 121 -12.17 12.79 6.41
N LEU A 122 -11.44 12.33 5.39
CA LEU A 122 -10.77 11.04 5.40
C LEU A 122 -9.67 10.96 6.48
N ILE A 123 -8.84 11.99 6.61
CA ILE A 123 -7.76 12.02 7.61
C ILE A 123 -8.34 12.09 9.02
N LYS A 124 -9.32 12.96 9.27
CA LYS A 124 -9.99 13.04 10.58
C LYS A 124 -10.59 11.70 11.00
N ALA A 125 -11.24 11.00 10.06
CA ALA A 125 -11.81 9.69 10.32
C ALA A 125 -10.75 8.63 10.66
N ALA A 126 -9.58 8.66 10.02
CA ALA A 126 -8.51 7.71 10.28
C ALA A 126 -7.76 8.00 11.59
N VAL A 127 -7.43 9.27 11.85
CA VAL A 127 -6.77 9.70 13.10
C VAL A 127 -7.66 9.40 14.30
N GLY A 128 -8.96 9.67 14.16
CA GLY A 128 -9.98 9.36 15.15
C GLY A 128 -9.73 10.02 16.51
N GLU A 129 -10.38 9.50 17.54
CA GLU A 129 -10.25 9.99 18.92
C GLU A 129 -8.89 9.64 19.55
N GLU A 130 -8.26 8.57 19.07
CA GLU A 130 -6.95 8.11 19.54
C GLU A 130 -5.81 9.06 19.17
N LYS A 131 -6.07 10.02 18.25
CA LYS A 131 -5.09 10.99 17.76
C LYS A 131 -3.79 10.33 17.32
N LYS A 132 -3.88 9.24 16.56
CA LYS A 132 -2.72 8.45 16.08
C LYS A 132 -2.90 7.99 14.64
N MET A 133 -1.89 8.21 13.81
CA MET A 133 -1.78 7.68 12.45
C MET A 133 -0.73 6.56 12.39
N ASP A 134 -1.15 5.31 12.57
CA ASP A 134 -0.26 4.17 12.34
C ASP A 134 -0.13 3.82 10.84
N PHE A 135 0.77 2.88 10.53
CA PHE A 135 1.02 2.46 9.15
C PHE A 135 -0.22 1.87 8.47
N GLY A 136 -1.04 1.10 9.19
CA GLY A 136 -2.24 0.47 8.64
C GLY A 136 -3.29 1.51 8.27
N LYS A 137 -3.55 2.47 9.17
CA LYS A 137 -4.43 3.62 8.92
C LYS A 137 -3.94 4.45 7.73
N PHE A 138 -2.65 4.75 7.69
CA PHE A 138 -2.04 5.51 6.59
C PHE A 138 -2.13 4.77 5.25
N MET A 139 -1.76 3.48 5.21
CA MET A 139 -1.84 2.64 4.02
C MET A 139 -3.26 2.55 3.48
N ASN A 140 -4.26 2.43 4.35
CA ASN A 140 -5.66 2.41 3.94
C ASN A 140 -6.08 3.73 3.28
N LEU A 141 -5.69 4.88 3.84
CA LEU A 141 -5.95 6.19 3.24
C LEU A 141 -5.23 6.36 1.90
N PHE A 142 -3.94 6.04 1.86
CA PHE A 142 -3.14 6.12 0.65
C PHE A 142 -3.73 5.27 -0.48
N SER A 143 -4.11 4.02 -0.17
CA SER A 143 -4.75 3.11 -1.14
C SER A 143 -6.07 3.68 -1.66
N ARG A 144 -6.89 4.30 -0.80
CA ARG A 144 -8.14 4.97 -1.21
C ARG A 144 -7.88 6.15 -2.14
N ILE A 145 -6.87 6.97 -1.86
CA ILE A 145 -6.48 8.08 -2.73
C ILE A 145 -6.03 7.55 -4.09
N LYS A 146 -5.17 6.52 -4.12
CA LYS A 146 -4.68 5.92 -5.37
C LYS A 146 -5.78 5.35 -6.25
N GLN A 147 -6.81 4.77 -5.62
CA GLN A 147 -7.95 4.17 -6.31
C GLN A 147 -9.10 5.15 -6.59
N SER A 148 -9.06 6.37 -6.04
CA SER A 148 -10.08 7.37 -6.28
C SER A 148 -10.16 7.72 -7.77
N ARG A 149 -11.39 7.93 -8.25
CA ARG A 149 -11.65 8.48 -9.58
C ARG A 149 -12.24 9.86 -9.37
N SER A 150 -11.64 10.85 -10.00
CA SER A 150 -12.21 12.20 -10.13
C SER A 150 -13.48 12.14 -10.97
#